data_AF-A0A950VPU0-F1
#
_entry.id   AF-A0A950VPU0-F1
#
_cell.length_a   1.000
_cell.length_b   1.000
_cell.length_c   1.000
_cell.angle_alpha   90.00
_cell.angle_beta   90.00
_cell.angle_gamma   90.00
#
_symmetry.space_group_name_H-M   'P 1'
#
loop_
_entity.id
_entity.type
_entity.pdbx_description
1 polymer ?
#
loop_
_entity_poly.entity_id
_entity_poly.type
_entity_poly.pdbx_seq_one_letter_code
_entity_poly.pdbx_strand_id
1 'polypeptide(L)'
;MPSQPCLLSINNYFYPRGGAEVVFLEQNRLLEGAGWQVVPFAMRHPQNLPTPWADYFPDEIEFGRSYGLATKLLHAQRVIFSLQARNRMRALLAQVRPRVAHAHNIYH
;
A
#
# COMPACT_ATOMS: atom_id res chain seq x y z
N MET A 1 13.70 -26.45 -8.65
CA MET A 1 12.79 -25.86 -7.65
C MET A 1 11.92 -24.83 -8.37
N PRO A 2 10.58 -24.88 -8.32
CA PRO A 2 9.78 -23.76 -8.80
C PRO A 2 10.14 -22.49 -8.02
N SER A 3 10.27 -21.36 -8.70
CA SER A 3 10.51 -20.07 -8.06
C SER A 3 9.41 -19.77 -7.04
N GLN A 4 9.78 -19.27 -5.86
CA GLN A 4 8.83 -18.84 -4.83
C GLN A 4 7.79 -17.87 -5.44
N PRO A 5 6.48 -18.14 -5.34
CA PRO A 5 5.48 -17.27 -5.94
C PRO A 5 5.41 -15.94 -5.17
N CYS A 6 5.33 -14.83 -5.89
CA CYS A 6 5.28 -13.48 -5.32
C CYS A 6 3.87 -12.89 -5.42
N LEU A 7 3.35 -12.39 -4.29
CA LEU A 7 2.13 -11.59 -4.21
C LEU A 7 2.49 -10.13 -3.94
N LEU A 8 1.93 -9.21 -4.72
CA LEU A 8 1.86 -7.79 -4.36
C LEU A 8 0.56 -7.55 -3.57
N SER A 9 0.68 -7.22 -2.29
CA SER A 9 -0.46 -7.05 -1.39
C SER A 9 -0.67 -5.56 -1.10
N ILE A 10 -1.78 -5.00 -1.55
CA ILE A 10 -2.02 -3.55 -1.57
C ILE A 10 -3.15 -3.21 -0.59
N ASN A 11 -2.93 -2.24 0.30
CA ASN A 11 -3.95 -1.70 1.19
C ASN A 11 -3.64 -0.23 1.54
N ASN A 12 -4.60 0.53 2.07
CA ASN A 12 -4.34 1.92 2.48
C ASN A 12 -3.29 2.02 3.60
N TYR A 13 -3.36 1.11 4.58
CA TYR A 13 -2.52 1.12 5.77
C TYR A 13 -1.87 -0.26 6.00
N PHE A 14 -0.65 -0.24 6.57
CA PHE A 14 0.12 -1.46 6.88
C PHE A 14 0.26 -1.65 8.41
N TYR A 15 -0.84 -1.47 9.14
CA TYR A 15 -0.95 -1.70 10.58
C TYR A 15 -2.43 -1.97 10.94
N PRO A 16 -2.74 -2.62 12.07
CA PRO A 16 -4.11 -2.99 12.43
C PRO A 16 -4.95 -1.77 12.86
N ARG A 17 -5.35 -0.93 11.91
CA ARG A 17 -6.19 0.26 12.12
C ARG A 17 -7.66 -0.09 12.35
N GLY A 18 -8.16 -1.12 11.66
CA GLY A 18 -9.54 -1.59 11.74
C GLY A 18 -9.68 -3.00 11.15
N GLY A 19 -10.92 -3.47 11.00
CA GLY A 19 -11.19 -4.84 10.55
C GLY A 19 -10.61 -5.19 9.17
N ALA A 20 -10.63 -4.24 8.23
CA ALA A 20 -10.07 -4.44 6.89
C ALA A 20 -8.55 -4.67 6.93
N GLU A 21 -7.83 -3.87 7.72
CA GLU A 21 -6.39 -4.00 7.90
C GLU A 21 -6.01 -5.30 8.62
N VAL A 22 -6.82 -5.74 9.60
CA VAL A 22 -6.59 -7.03 10.29
C VAL A 22 -6.69 -8.19 9.31
N VAL A 23 -7.74 -8.22 8.48
CA VAL A 23 -7.91 -9.26 7.45
C VAL A 23 -6.76 -9.22 6.44
N PHE A 24 -6.37 -8.02 5.99
CA PHE A 24 -5.24 -7.83 5.09
C PHE A 24 -3.91 -8.36 5.67
N LEU A 25 -3.61 -8.05 6.94
CA LEU A 25 -2.39 -8.52 7.60
C LEU A 25 -2.40 -10.04 7.83
N GLU A 26 -3.54 -10.60 8.24
CA GLU A 26 -3.67 -12.05 8.41
C GLU A 26 -3.55 -12.81 7.09
N GLN A 27 -4.12 -12.28 6.00
CA GLN A 27 -3.91 -12.84 4.66
C GLN A 27 -2.43 -12.89 4.29
N ASN A 28 -1.70 -11.80 4.54
CA ASN A 28 -0.26 -11.74 4.27
C ASN A 28 0.48 -12.82 5.06
N ARG A 29 0.21 -12.92 6.36
CA ARG A 29 0.82 -13.93 7.24
C ARG A 29 0.54 -15.36 6.77
N LEU A 30 -0.70 -15.66 6.35
CA LEU A 30 -1.08 -16.98 5.86
C LEU A 30 -0.36 -17.34 4.55
N LEU A 31 -0.24 -16.39 3.62
CA LEU A 31 0.45 -16.61 2.36
C LEU A 31 1.97 -16.76 2.54
N GLU A 32 2.58 -15.95 3.41
CA GLU A 32 3.98 -16.13 3.81
C GLU A 32 4.21 -17.52 4.42
N GLY A 33 3.33 -17.97 5.31
CA GLY A 33 3.37 -19.32 5.89
C GLY A 33 3.18 -20.44 4.87
N ALA A 34 2.48 -20.18 3.76
CA ALA A 34 2.35 -21.09 2.62
C ALA A 34 3.55 -21.00 1.64
N GLY A 35 4.57 -20.21 1.96
CA GLY A 35 5.78 -20.07 1.16
C GLY A 35 5.67 -19.03 0.06
N TRP A 36 4.70 -18.12 0.08
CA TRP A 36 4.69 -16.98 -0.84
C TRP A 36 5.63 -15.87 -0.36
N GLN A 37 6.26 -15.18 -1.30
CA GLN A 37 6.86 -13.89 -1.02
C GLN A 37 5.74 -12.85 -1.07
N VAL A 38 5.44 -12.22 0.06
CA VAL A 38 4.45 -11.13 0.13
C VAL A 38 5.17 -9.80 0.13
N VAL A 39 4.79 -8.93 -0.80
CA VAL A 39 5.32 -7.57 -0.95
C VAL A 39 4.19 -6.60 -0.65
N PRO A 40 4.13 -5.99 0.54
CA PRO A 40 3.13 -4.98 0.84
C PRO A 40 3.35 -3.69 0.06
N PHE A 41 2.26 -3.00 -0.25
CA PHE A 41 2.25 -1.61 -0.73
C PHE A 41 1.12 -0.87 -0.04
N ALA A 42 1.46 0.15 0.74
CA ALA A 42 0.51 0.98 1.48
C ALA A 42 0.98 2.43 1.56
N MET A 43 0.20 3.31 2.18
CA MET A 43 0.66 4.66 2.49
C MET A 43 1.65 4.63 3.66
N ARG A 44 2.59 5.57 3.67
CA ARG A 44 3.57 5.76 4.74
C ARG A 44 2.85 6.32 5.96
N HIS A 45 2.86 5.55 7.05
CA HIS A 45 2.26 5.93 8.32
C HIS A 45 3.19 5.55 9.48
N PRO A 46 3.30 6.35 10.55
CA PRO A 46 4.19 6.06 11.69
C PRO A 46 3.89 4.73 12.41
N GLN A 47 2.65 4.26 12.35
CA GLN A 47 2.23 3.01 12.97
C GLN A 47 2.44 1.77 12.08
N ASN A 48 2.85 1.95 10.81
CA ASN A 48 3.07 0.82 9.92
C ASN A 48 4.06 -0.18 10.54
N LEU A 49 3.77 -1.47 10.34
CA LEU A 49 4.71 -2.53 10.68
C LEU A 49 6.00 -2.36 9.85
N PRO A 50 7.16 -2.71 10.43
CA PRO A 50 8.43 -2.62 9.71
C PRO A 50 8.41 -3.55 8.49
N THR A 51 8.92 -3.06 7.37
CA THR A 51 9.02 -3.82 6.13
C THR A 51 10.13 -3.27 5.25
N PRO A 52 10.88 -4.13 4.53
CA PRO A 52 11.93 -3.67 3.60
C PRO A 52 11.36 -2.86 2.43
N TRP A 53 10.04 -2.85 2.23
CA TRP A 53 9.37 -2.18 1.12
C TRP A 53 8.85 -0.78 1.48
N ALA A 54 9.07 -0.29 2.70
CA ALA A 54 8.51 0.97 3.19
C ALA A 54 8.94 2.21 2.37
N ASP A 55 10.10 2.16 1.69
CA ASP A 55 10.58 3.23 0.81
C ASP A 55 9.80 3.35 -0.51
N TYR A 56 9.00 2.33 -0.82
CA TYR A 56 8.06 2.37 -1.93
C TYR A 56 6.68 2.86 -1.50
N PHE A 57 6.44 3.18 -0.23
CA PHE A 57 5.13 3.65 0.19
C PHE A 57 4.96 5.14 -0.17
N PRO A 58 3.90 5.54 -0.90
CA PRO A 58 3.55 6.95 -1.05
C PRO A 58 3.16 7.56 0.31
N ASP A 59 3.21 8.87 0.43
CA ASP A 59 2.90 9.58 1.68
C ASP A 59 1.40 9.52 2.00
N GLU A 60 1.04 9.55 3.30
CA GLU A 60 -0.36 9.61 3.74
C GLU A 60 -1.01 10.97 3.42
N ILE A 61 -2.33 10.96 3.17
CA ILE A 61 -3.14 12.17 3.02
C ILE A 61 -3.60 12.66 4.41
N GLU A 62 -3.16 13.85 4.84
CA GLU A 62 -3.78 14.56 5.96
C GLU A 62 -5.17 15.07 5.55
N PHE A 63 -6.25 14.47 6.06
CA PHE A 63 -7.62 14.98 5.87
C PHE A 63 -7.84 16.23 6.75
N GLY A 64 -7.34 17.38 6.29
CA GLY A 64 -7.54 18.69 6.92
C GLY A 64 -8.92 19.29 6.63
N ARG A 65 -9.66 19.62 7.69
CA ARG A 65 -10.98 20.29 7.69
C ARG A 65 -10.88 21.72 7.14
N SER A 66 -11.35 22.02 5.91
CA SER A 66 -11.79 23.38 5.54
C SER A 66 -12.48 23.43 4.16
N TYR A 67 -13.77 23.72 4.12
CA TYR A 67 -14.54 23.82 2.87
C TYR A 67 -14.23 25.15 2.13
N GLY A 68 -13.89 25.08 0.83
CA GLY A 68 -13.83 26.24 -0.07
C GLY A 68 -12.57 26.32 -0.95
N LEU A 69 -11.41 26.61 -0.37
CA LEU A 69 -10.10 26.61 -1.05
C LEU A 69 -9.37 25.27 -0.86
N ALA A 70 -9.62 24.56 0.23
CA ALA A 70 -9.02 23.27 0.45
C ALA A 70 -9.48 22.23 -0.56
N THR A 71 -10.68 22.36 -1.18
CA THR A 71 -11.13 21.42 -2.20
C THR A 71 -10.21 21.40 -3.43
N LYS A 72 -9.76 22.58 -3.91
CA LYS A 72 -8.75 22.66 -4.99
C LYS A 72 -7.40 22.11 -4.55
N LEU A 73 -6.99 22.38 -3.30
CA LEU A 73 -5.75 21.86 -2.74
C LEU A 73 -5.79 20.32 -2.58
N LEU A 74 -6.90 19.77 -2.11
CA LEU A 74 -7.18 18.34 -1.99
C LEU A 74 -7.16 17.66 -3.35
N HIS A 75 -7.73 18.27 -4.39
CA HIS A 75 -7.63 17.73 -5.75
C HIS A 75 -6.19 17.71 -6.25
N ALA A 76 -5.42 18.77 -6.03
CA ALA A 76 -4.00 18.79 -6.39
C ALA A 76 -3.19 17.76 -5.61
N GLN A 77 -3.44 17.60 -4.30
CA GLN A 77 -2.82 16.58 -3.46
C GLN A 77 -3.18 15.16 -3.92
N ARG A 78 -4.44 14.89 -4.29
CA ARG A 78 -4.85 13.60 -4.86
C ARG A 78 -4.15 13.30 -6.19
N VAL A 79 -3.96 14.31 -7.04
CA VAL A 79 -3.20 14.17 -8.29
C VAL A 79 -1.72 13.88 -7.99
N ILE A 80 -1.11 14.62 -7.06
CA ILE A 80 0.28 14.41 -6.63
C ILE A 80 0.44 13.01 -6.05
N PHE A 81 -0.46 12.57 -5.16
CA PHE A 81 -0.49 11.21 -4.62
C PHE A 81 -0.67 10.17 -5.72
N SER A 82 -1.59 10.34 -6.66
CA SER A 82 -1.79 9.38 -7.76
C SER A 82 -0.52 9.26 -8.61
N LEU A 83 0.18 10.37 -8.83
CA LEU A 83 1.49 10.37 -9.50
C LEU A 83 2.57 9.72 -8.62
N GLN A 84 2.58 10.00 -7.32
CA GLN A 84 3.54 9.45 -6.36
C GLN A 84 3.35 7.94 -6.22
N ALA A 85 2.14 7.47 -5.93
CA ALA A 85 1.74 6.06 -5.89
C ALA A 85 2.09 5.36 -7.20
N ARG A 86 1.78 5.95 -8.36
CA ARG A 86 2.18 5.39 -9.66
C ARG A 86 3.68 5.25 -9.81
N ASN A 87 4.44 6.29 -9.46
CA ASN A 87 5.90 6.29 -9.60
C ASN A 87 6.56 5.32 -8.62
N ARG A 88 6.08 5.28 -7.37
CA ARG A 88 6.54 4.36 -6.34
C ARG A 88 6.21 2.91 -6.68
N MET A 89 5.00 2.65 -7.16
CA MET A 89 4.59 1.33 -7.66
C MET A 89 5.46 0.89 -8.84
N ARG A 90 5.74 1.79 -9.80
CA ARG A 90 6.65 1.49 -10.91
C ARG A 90 8.06 1.13 -10.40
N ALA A 91 8.58 1.87 -9.44
CA ALA A 91 9.88 1.59 -8.84
C ALA A 91 9.89 0.24 -8.09
N LEU A 92 8.82 -0.09 -7.38
CA LEU A 92 8.66 -1.38 -6.71
C LEU A 92 8.62 -2.53 -7.72
N LEU A 93 7.82 -2.41 -8.77
CA LEU A 93 7.70 -3.42 -9.84
C LEU A 93 8.97 -3.59 -10.69
N ALA A 94 9.91 -2.63 -10.62
CA ALA A 94 11.25 -2.82 -11.19
C ALA A 94 12.13 -3.75 -10.36
N GLN A 95 11.85 -3.89 -9.06
CA GLN A 95 12.58 -4.75 -8.13
C GLN A 95 11.92 -6.11 -7.92
N VAL A 96 10.59 -6.14 -7.92
CA VAL A 96 9.80 -7.36 -7.71
C VAL A 96 8.94 -7.67 -8.92
N ARG A 97 8.79 -8.96 -9.25
CA ARG A 97 7.89 -9.43 -10.31
C ARG A 97 6.75 -10.25 -9.70
N PRO A 98 5.71 -9.58 -9.16
CA PRO A 98 4.57 -10.28 -8.59
C PRO A 98 3.84 -11.09 -9.66
N ARG A 99 3.44 -12.30 -9.31
CA ARG A 99 2.58 -13.14 -10.17
C ARG A 99 1.13 -12.70 -10.10
N VAL A 100 0.72 -12.20 -8.94
CA VAL A 100 -0.62 -11.69 -8.66
C VAL A 100 -0.47 -10.40 -7.84
N ALA A 101 -1.37 -9.45 -8.08
CA ALA A 101 -1.59 -8.32 -7.19
C ALA A 101 -2.97 -8.46 -6.56
N HIS A 102 -3.06 -8.30 -5.24
CA HIS A 102 -4.31 -8.30 -4.50
C HIS A 102 -4.47 -6.97 -3.78
N ALA A 103 -5.56 -6.25 -4.08
CA ALA A 103 -5.81 -4.93 -3.55
C ALA A 103 -7.03 -4.93 -2.63
N HIS A 104 -6.80 -4.57 -1.37
CA HIS A 104 -7.81 -4.45 -0.32
C HIS A 104 -8.11 -2.97 -0.05
N ASN A 105 -9.34 -2.68 0.36
CA ASN A 105 -9.75 -1.38 0.90
C ASN A 105 -9.42 -0.16 0.01
N ILE A 106 -9.32 -0.35 -1.32
CA ILE A 106 -9.10 0.74 -2.28
C ILE A 106 -10.46 1.42 -2.54
N TYR A 107 -10.89 2.29 -1.61
CA TYR A 107 -12.10 3.10 -1.75
C TYR A 107 -11.77 4.60 -1.86
N HIS A 108 -12.71 5.38 -2.40
CA HIS A 108 -12.55 6.80 -2.78
C HIS A 108 -12.56 7.81 -1.63
#